data_AF-A0A948QP76-F1
#
_entry.id   AF-A0A948QP76-F1
#
_cell.length_a   1.000
_cell.length_b   1.000
_cell.length_c   1.000
_cell.angle_alpha   90.00
_cell.angle_beta   90.00
_cell.angle_gamma   90.00
#
_symmetry.space_group_name_H-M   'P 1'
#
loop_
_entity.id
_entity.type
_entity.pdbx_description
1 polymer ?
#
loop_
_entity_poly.entity_id
_entity_poly.type
_entity_poly.pdbx_seq_one_letter_code
_entity_poly.pdbx_strand_id
1 'polypeptide(L)'
;MKKDKVVGKPGCAMKRVGICGVQVSVEPNNIKKNTEKCISWAEKAFSRYYPDIIVFPETVSTGFNPGMNVRKLHALVSKNM
;
A
#
# COMPACT_ATOMS: atom_id res chain seq x y z
N MET A 1 9.45 0.83 -20.70
CA MET A 1 8.27 1.63 -21.15
C MET A 1 8.74 3.05 -21.47
N LYS A 2 8.62 3.48 -22.73
CA LYS A 2 8.90 4.87 -23.12
C LYS A 2 7.78 5.74 -22.54
N LYS A 3 8.12 6.74 -21.71
CA LYS A 3 7.15 7.69 -21.19
C LYS A 3 6.82 8.68 -22.32
N ASP A 4 5.71 8.46 -23.01
CA ASP A 4 5.26 9.38 -24.05
C ASP A 4 5.02 10.79 -23.46
N LYS A 5 5.29 11.84 -24.23
CA LYS A 5 5.03 13.23 -23.82
C LYS A 5 3.52 13.50 -23.91
N VAL A 6 2.85 13.84 -22.80
CA VAL A 6 1.52 14.46 -22.86
C VAL A 6 1.73 15.94 -23.14
N VAL A 7 1.15 16.44 -24.22
CA VAL A 7 1.20 17.85 -24.60
C VAL A 7 0.20 18.61 -23.70
N GLY A 8 0.71 19.25 -22.65
CA GLY A 8 -0.02 20.19 -21.81
C GLY A 8 0.19 21.64 -22.25
N LYS A 9 -0.74 22.53 -21.86
CA LYS A 9 -0.77 23.98 -22.11
C LYS A 9 0.63 24.62 -21.89
N PRO A 10 1.10 25.55 -22.75
CA PRO A 10 2.42 26.16 -22.59
C PRO A 10 2.49 26.86 -21.23
N GLY A 11 3.36 26.40 -20.33
CA GLY A 11 3.62 26.99 -19.02
C GLY A 11 3.33 26.11 -17.78
N CYS A 12 2.62 24.99 -17.91
CA CYS A 12 2.39 24.06 -16.79
C CYS A 12 2.92 22.66 -17.13
N ALA A 13 4.14 22.35 -16.67
CA ALA A 13 4.71 21.02 -16.83
C ALA A 13 4.00 20.02 -15.90
N MET A 14 3.03 19.27 -16.43
CA MET A 14 2.35 18.19 -15.71
C MET A 14 3.30 17.00 -15.57
N LYS A 15 3.70 16.67 -14.33
CA LYS A 15 4.45 15.43 -14.04
C LYS A 15 3.49 14.24 -14.15
N ARG A 16 3.82 13.24 -14.99
CA ARG A 16 3.14 11.94 -14.94
C ARG A 16 3.52 11.23 -13.63
N VAL A 17 2.51 10.79 -12.87
CA VAL A 17 2.67 10.03 -11.62
C VAL A 17 2.23 8.59 -11.87
N GLY A 18 3.11 7.62 -11.64
CA GLY A 18 2.78 6.20 -11.69
C GLY A 18 2.30 5.70 -10.32
N ILE A 19 1.18 4.99 -10.29
CA ILE A 19 0.59 4.45 -9.05
C ILE A 19 0.41 2.94 -9.21
N CYS A 20 0.81 2.18 -8.19
CA CYS A 20 0.49 0.76 -8.08
C CYS A 20 -0.50 0.53 -6.93
N GLY A 21 -1.71 0.11 -7.26
CA GLY A 21 -2.63 -0.48 -6.29
C GLY A 21 -2.26 -1.95 -6.06
N VAL A 22 -2.02 -2.32 -4.80
CA VAL A 22 -1.68 -3.68 -4.41
C VAL A 22 -2.89 -4.31 -3.72
N GLN A 23 -3.39 -5.41 -4.28
CA GLN A 23 -4.44 -6.21 -3.66
C GLN A 23 -3.84 -7.49 -3.09
N VAL A 24 -3.98 -7.67 -1.77
CA VAL A 24 -3.40 -8.80 -1.03
C VAL A 24 -4.40 -9.35 -0.02
N SER A 25 -4.32 -10.66 0.22
CA SER A 25 -5.01 -11.28 1.35
C SER A 25 -4.30 -10.96 2.65
N VAL A 26 -5.06 -10.77 3.72
CA VAL A 26 -4.58 -10.49 5.06
C VAL A 26 -4.79 -11.70 5.96
N GLU A 27 -3.91 -11.87 6.94
CA GLU A 27 -4.14 -12.76 8.07
C GLU A 27 -4.72 -11.95 9.22
N PRO A 28 -5.98 -12.17 9.63
CA PRO A 28 -6.61 -11.35 10.65
C PRO A 28 -5.75 -11.25 11.92
N ASN A 29 -5.59 -10.03 12.43
CA ASN A 29 -4.89 -9.71 13.67
C ASN A 29 -3.39 -10.04 13.73
N ASN A 30 -2.77 -10.46 12.62
CA ASN A 30 -1.33 -10.71 12.56
C ASN A 30 -0.59 -9.54 11.87
N ILE A 31 -0.39 -8.46 12.61
CA ILE A 31 0.24 -7.23 12.10
C ILE A 31 1.60 -7.52 11.47
N LYS A 32 2.48 -8.25 12.17
CA LYS A 32 3.83 -8.55 11.68
C LYS A 32 3.81 -9.23 10.32
N LYS A 33 3.04 -10.31 10.18
CA LYS A 33 2.98 -11.08 8.93
C LYS A 33 2.34 -10.30 7.79
N ASN A 34 1.33 -9.48 8.08
CA ASN A 34 0.72 -8.62 7.07
C ASN A 34 1.68 -7.51 6.61
N THR A 35 2.41 -6.89 7.54
CA THR A 35 3.42 -5.87 7.21
C THR A 35 4.56 -6.46 6.37
N GLU A 36 5.09 -7.62 6.74
CA GLU A 36 6.12 -8.34 5.95
C GLU A 36 5.61 -8.66 4.53
N LYS A 37 4.35 -9.08 4.41
CA LYS A 37 3.70 -9.31 3.12
C LYS A 37 3.59 -8.01 2.31
N CYS A 38 3.21 -6.89 2.92
CA CYS A 38 3.17 -5.59 2.27
C CYS A 38 4.54 -5.17 1.74
N ILE A 39 5.60 -5.34 2.54
CA ILE A 39 6.98 -5.04 2.13
C ILE A 39 7.37 -5.87 0.89
N SER A 40 7.16 -7.19 0.94
CA SER A 40 7.48 -8.06 -0.20
C SER A 40 6.72 -7.67 -1.47
N TRP A 41 5.45 -7.27 -1.35
CA TRP A 41 4.67 -6.81 -2.50
C TRP A 41 5.09 -5.42 -2.99
N ALA A 42 5.52 -4.53 -2.10
CA ALA A 42 6.07 -3.23 -2.48
C ALA A 42 7.36 -3.40 -3.30
N GLU A 43 8.27 -4.27 -2.86
CA GLU A 43 9.51 -4.59 -3.58
C GLU A 43 9.23 -5.17 -4.97
N LYS A 44 8.23 -6.08 -5.08
CA LYS A 44 7.79 -6.63 -6.37
C LYS A 44 7.17 -5.56 -7.28
N ALA A 45 6.34 -4.67 -6.73
CA ALA A 45 5.74 -3.58 -7.49
C ALA A 45 6.83 -2.60 -8.00
N PHE A 46 7.78 -2.25 -7.13
CA PHE A 46 8.88 -1.35 -7.48
C PHE A 46 9.80 -1.92 -8.54
N SER A 47 10.29 -3.15 -8.34
CA SER A 47 11.19 -3.82 -9.30
C SER A 47 10.56 -3.99 -10.69
N ARG A 48 9.24 -4.14 -10.78
CA ARG A 48 8.55 -4.37 -12.07
C ARG A 48 8.05 -3.10 -12.75
N TYR A 49 7.59 -2.11 -11.98
CA TYR A 49 6.84 -0.96 -12.53
C TYR A 49 7.43 0.40 -12.19
N TYR A 50 8.36 0.49 -11.24
CA TYR A 50 8.96 1.75 -10.75
C TYR A 50 7.90 2.86 -10.50
N PRO A 51 6.85 2.59 -9.70
CA PRO A 51 5.81 3.58 -9.42
C PRO A 51 6.33 4.70 -8.52
N ASP A 52 5.70 5.87 -8.59
CA ASP A 52 5.91 6.96 -7.63
C ASP A 52 5.18 6.68 -6.31
N ILE A 53 4.06 5.95 -6.34
CA ILE A 53 3.21 5.65 -5.17
C ILE A 53 2.75 4.19 -5.20
N ILE A 54 2.77 3.54 -4.04
CA ILE A 54 2.18 2.22 -3.81
C ILE A 54 1.07 2.35 -2.77
N VAL A 55 -0.12 1.82 -3.08
CA VAL A 55 -1.29 1.89 -2.21
C VAL A 55 -1.73 0.48 -1.83
N PHE A 56 -2.01 0.27 -0.55
CA PHE A 56 -2.51 -0.99 -0.01
C PHE A 56 -4.00 -0.88 0.36
N PRO A 57 -4.71 -2.02 0.53
CA PRO A 57 -6.11 -2.02 0.94
C PRO A 57 -6.29 -1.42 2.33
N GLU A 58 -7.50 -0.96 2.61
CA GLU A 58 -7.87 -0.52 3.94
C GLU A 58 -7.60 -1.62 4.99
N THR A 59 -7.08 -1.22 6.14
CA THR A 59 -6.88 -2.13 7.29
C THR A 59 -5.98 -3.34 6.94
N VAL A 60 -5.04 -3.16 6.01
CA VAL A 60 -4.15 -4.26 5.55
C VAL A 60 -3.36 -4.93 6.68
N SER A 61 -3.07 -4.19 7.76
CA SER A 61 -2.29 -4.69 8.91
C SER A 61 -3.09 -5.60 9.84
N THR A 62 -4.37 -5.33 10.08
CA THR A 62 -5.21 -6.07 11.05
C THR A 62 -6.33 -6.89 10.40
N GLY A 63 -6.68 -6.57 9.16
CA GLY A 63 -7.83 -7.11 8.44
C GLY A 63 -9.14 -6.37 8.71
N PHE A 64 -10.00 -6.30 7.68
CA PHE A 64 -11.23 -5.49 7.67
C PHE A 64 -12.19 -5.81 8.83
N ASN A 65 -12.37 -7.09 9.17
CA ASN A 65 -13.13 -7.51 10.34
C ASN A 65 -12.19 -8.23 11.34
N PRO A 66 -11.65 -7.52 12.34
CA PRO A 66 -10.68 -8.11 13.27
C PRO A 66 -11.34 -9.06 14.29
N GLY A 67 -12.68 -9.13 14.37
CA GLY A 67 -13.38 -10.05 15.25
C GLY A 67 -13.11 -9.81 16.74
N MET A 68 -12.69 -8.60 17.12
CA MET A 68 -12.38 -8.24 18.50
C MET A 68 -12.93 -6.87 18.87
N ASN A 69 -13.07 -6.61 20.17
CA ASN A 69 -13.53 -5.30 20.65
C ASN A 69 -12.45 -4.22 20.48
N VAL A 70 -12.89 -2.97 20.55
CA VAL A 70 -12.02 -1.78 20.37
C VAL A 70 -10.80 -1.77 21.31
N ARG A 71 -10.95 -2.17 22.59
CA ARG A 71 -9.83 -2.16 23.54
C ARG A 71 -8.76 -3.17 23.16
N LYS A 72 -9.16 -4.37 22.72
CA LYS A 72 -8.24 -5.40 22.24
C LYS A 72 -7.54 -4.97 20.95
N LEU A 73 -8.26 -4.35 20.03
CA LEU A 73 -7.69 -3.83 18.79
C LEU A 73 -6.64 -2.74 19.08
N HIS A 74 -6.96 -1.78 19.94
CA HIS A 74 -6.01 -0.74 20.35
C HIS A 74 -4.77 -1.34 21.02
N ALA A 75 -4.95 -2.29 21.94
CA ALA A 75 -3.82 -2.96 22.59
C ALA A 75 -2.94 -3.75 21.60
N LEU A 76 -3.54 -4.35 20.56
CA LEU A 76 -2.80 -5.02 19.49
C LEU A 76 -1.97 -4.02 18.69
N VAL A 77 -2.57 -2.92 18.24
CA VAL A 77 -1.89 -1.90 17.43
C VAL A 77 -0.77 -1.22 18.23
N SER A 78 -1.03 -0.79 19.47
CA SER A 78 -0.06 -0.10 20.31
C SER A 78 1.17 -0.95 20.68
N LYS A 79 1.08 -2.28 20.63
CA LYS A 79 2.24 -3.17 20.85
C LYS A 79 3.12 -3.33 19.61
N ASN A 80 2.63 -2.92 18.44
CA ASN A 80 3.28 -3.12 17.14
C ASN A 80 3.63 -1.80 16.44
N MET A 81 3.45 -0.66 17.12
CA MET A 81 3.94 0.67 16.73
C MET A 81 5.08 1.06 17.68
#